data_AF-A0A8D8GKN3-F1
#
_entry.id   AF-A0A8D8GKN3-F1
#
_cell.length_a   1.000
_cell.length_b   1.000
_cell.length_c   1.000
_cell.angle_alpha   90.00
_cell.angle_beta   90.00
_cell.angle_gamma   90.00
#
_symmetry.space_group_name_H-M   'P 1'
#
loop_
_entity.id
_entity.type
_entity.pdbx_description
1 polymer ?
#
loop_
_entity_poly.entity_id
_entity_poly.type
_entity_poly.pdbx_seq_one_letter_code
_entity_poly.pdbx_strand_id
1 'polypeptide(L)'
;HSCKELHSRSHRYALQNFQQVVGTEEFLLLGFNEVQDLISNSQLNICSEEKVFVAVLNWVKHDIAERKKNISELMSHVRLPLVNREFLMSCVETEPMVREDPHCKELLLEA
;
A
#
# COMPACT_ATOMS: atom_id res chain seq x y z
N HIS A 1 -2.01 6.59 -29.89
CA HIS A 1 -3.24 5.85 -29.53
C HIS A 1 -2.98 4.42 -29.01
N SER A 2 -1.80 3.82 -29.22
CA SER A 2 -1.54 2.41 -28.83
C SER A 2 -1.02 2.14 -27.40
N CYS A 3 -0.94 3.14 -26.52
CA CYS A 3 -0.40 2.93 -25.16
C CYS A 3 -1.47 2.67 -24.09
N LYS A 4 -2.72 3.11 -24.29
CA LYS A 4 -3.77 2.95 -23.26
C LYS A 4 -4.28 1.52 -23.15
N GLU A 5 -4.40 0.79 -24.27
CA GLU A 5 -4.91 -0.58 -24.28
C GLU A 5 -3.91 -1.61 -23.71
N LEU A 6 -2.60 -1.35 -23.88
CA LEU A 6 -1.56 -2.12 -23.22
C LEU A 6 -1.51 -1.82 -21.72
N HIS A 7 -1.60 -0.54 -21.34
CA HIS A 7 -1.62 -0.11 -19.93
C HIS A 7 -2.82 -0.72 -19.16
N SER A 8 -4.02 -0.73 -19.77
CA SER A 8 -5.19 -1.35 -19.15
C SER A 8 -5.08 -2.87 -19.01
N ARG A 9 -4.37 -3.55 -19.92
CA ARG A 9 -4.10 -4.98 -19.78
C ARG A 9 -3.07 -5.27 -18.70
N SER A 10 -2.00 -4.49 -18.61
CA SER A 10 -0.99 -4.60 -17.56
C SER A 10 -1.59 -4.30 -16.18
N HIS A 11 -2.41 -3.25 -16.07
CA HIS A 11 -3.07 -2.89 -14.82
C HIS A 11 -4.07 -3.98 -14.40
N ARG A 12 -4.87 -4.53 -15.33
CA ARG A 12 -5.76 -5.67 -15.01
C ARG A 12 -4.99 -6.93 -14.64
N TYR A 13 -3.81 -7.16 -15.23
CA TYR A 13 -2.93 -8.27 -14.87
C TYR A 13 -2.28 -8.08 -13.48
N ALA A 14 -1.88 -6.85 -13.14
CA ALA A 14 -1.37 -6.47 -11.82
C ALA A 14 -2.46 -6.59 -10.74
N LEU A 15 -3.71 -6.21 -11.05
CA LEU A 15 -4.86 -6.43 -10.18
C LEU A 15 -5.11 -7.93 -9.95
N GLN A 16 -5.07 -8.76 -11.00
CA GLN A 16 -5.29 -10.20 -10.90
C GLN A 16 -4.12 -10.96 -10.24
N ASN A 17 -2.90 -10.43 -10.34
CA ASN A 17 -1.70 -11.03 -9.77
C ASN A 17 -1.09 -10.15 -8.69
N PHE A 18 -1.90 -9.41 -7.93
CA PHE A 18 -1.43 -8.47 -6.90
C PHE A 18 -0.37 -9.13 -6.02
N GLN A 19 -0.60 -10.37 -5.58
CA GLN A 19 0.34 -11.14 -4.76
C GLN A 19 1.73 -11.32 -5.38
N GLN A 20 1.83 -11.37 -6.71
CA GLN A 20 3.10 -11.49 -7.43
C GLN A 20 3.73 -10.13 -7.67
N VAL A 21 2.94 -9.11 -8.00
CA VAL A 21 3.47 -7.77 -8.32
C VAL A 21 3.84 -6.96 -7.07
N VAL A 22 3.13 -7.15 -5.96
CA VAL A 22 3.28 -6.39 -4.70
C VAL A 22 4.71 -6.44 -4.12
N GLY A 23 5.45 -7.51 -4.42
CA GLY A 23 6.85 -7.69 -4.00
C GLY A 23 7.88 -7.34 -5.07
N THR A 24 7.47 -6.78 -6.21
CA THR A 24 8.35 -6.47 -7.35
C THR A 24 8.56 -4.98 -7.49
N GLU A 25 9.63 -4.59 -8.19
CA GLU A 25 9.91 -3.19 -8.51
C GLU A 25 8.80 -2.55 -9.35
N GLU A 26 8.05 -3.34 -10.13
CA GLU A 26 6.93 -2.86 -10.94
C GLU A 26 5.86 -2.19 -10.07
N PHE A 27 5.61 -2.71 -8.86
CA PHE A 27 4.70 -2.08 -7.91
C PHE A 27 5.24 -0.74 -7.39
N LEU A 28 6.55 -0.63 -7.16
CA LEU A 28 7.19 0.62 -6.71
C LEU A 28 7.12 1.74 -7.76
N LEU A 29 7.06 1.36 -9.04
CA LEU A 29 6.90 2.24 -10.19
C LEU A 29 5.45 2.72 -10.40
N LEU A 30 4.46 2.11 -9.73
CA LEU A 30 3.07 2.54 -9.86
C LEU A 30 2.85 3.93 -9.27
N GLY A 31 1.88 4.65 -9.84
CA GLY A 31 1.44 5.94 -9.31
C GLY A 31 0.51 5.78 -8.11
N PHE A 32 0.34 6.86 -7.35
CA PHE A 32 -0.55 6.91 -6.17
C PHE A 32 -1.95 6.37 -6.46
N ASN A 33 -2.60 6.85 -7.53
CA ASN A 33 -3.95 6.42 -7.89
C ASN A 33 -4.03 4.91 -8.17
N GLU A 34 -3.03 4.33 -8.84
CA GLU A 34 -3.04 2.90 -9.14
C GLU A 34 -2.85 2.07 -7.87
N VAL A 35 -1.95 2.48 -6.97
CA VAL A 35 -1.80 1.83 -5.65
C VAL A 35 -3.08 1.96 -4.83
N GLN A 36 -3.71 3.13 -4.82
CA GLN A 36 -4.97 3.39 -4.12
C GLN A 36 -6.10 2.50 -4.65
N ASP A 37 -6.28 2.42 -5.97
CA ASP A 37 -7.27 1.54 -6.61
C ASP A 37 -6.98 0.06 -6.29
N LEU A 38 -5.71 -0.34 -6.27
CA LEU A 38 -5.30 -1.69 -5.92
C LEU A 38 -5.70 -2.03 -4.48
N ILE A 39 -5.30 -1.22 -3.49
CA ILE A 39 -5.56 -1.48 -2.06
C ILE A 39 -7.02 -1.28 -1.67
N SER A 40 -7.75 -0.42 -2.36
CA SER A 40 -9.19 -0.20 -2.13
C SER A 40 -10.05 -1.37 -2.62
N ASN A 41 -9.50 -2.24 -3.48
CA ASN A 41 -10.25 -3.32 -4.06
C ASN A 41 -10.43 -4.49 -3.08
N SER A 42 -11.66 -4.67 -2.60
CA SER A 42 -12.07 -5.78 -1.71
C SER A 42 -11.77 -7.19 -2.23
N GLN A 43 -11.47 -7.37 -3.52
CA GLN A 43 -11.03 -8.66 -4.09
C GLN A 43 -9.60 -9.04 -3.67
N LEU A 44 -8.88 -8.15 -2.99
CA LEU A 44 -7.61 -8.44 -2.31
C LEU A 44 -7.72 -9.45 -1.17
N ASN A 45 -8.92 -9.94 -0.82
CA ASN A 45 -9.16 -10.98 0.19
C ASN A 45 -8.29 -12.26 0.08
N ILE A 46 -7.60 -12.48 -1.04
CA ILE A 46 -6.68 -13.62 -1.23
C ILE A 46 -5.27 -13.31 -0.65
N CYS A 47 -4.90 -12.04 -0.51
CA CYS A 47 -3.62 -11.61 0.06
C CYS A 47 -3.76 -11.26 1.54
N SER A 48 -2.77 -11.61 2.37
CA SER A 48 -2.70 -11.15 3.75
C SER A 48 -2.60 -9.63 3.79
N GLU A 49 -3.44 -8.96 4.58
CA GLU A 49 -3.43 -7.50 4.74
C GLU A 49 -2.07 -6.99 5.24
N GLU A 50 -1.34 -7.80 6.01
CA GLU A 50 0.07 -7.56 6.36
C GLU A 50 0.96 -7.33 5.12
N LYS A 51 0.77 -8.12 4.05
CA LYS A 51 1.54 -7.94 2.81
C LYS A 51 1.16 -6.66 2.09
N VAL A 52 -0.13 -6.31 2.08
CA VAL A 52 -0.63 -5.05 1.52
C VAL A 52 0.02 -3.87 2.25
N PHE A 53 0.06 -3.95 3.59
CA PHE A 53 0.69 -2.94 4.43
C PHE A 53 2.18 -2.79 4.13
N VAL A 54 2.95 -3.89 4.09
CA VAL A 54 4.38 -3.88 3.74
C VAL A 54 4.60 -3.29 2.34
N ALA A 55 3.70 -3.59 1.40
CA ALA A 55 3.78 -3.05 0.05
C ALA A 55 3.68 -1.53 0.03
N VAL A 56 2.65 -0.99 0.70
CA VAL A 56 2.44 0.45 0.81
C VAL A 56 3.65 1.11 1.45
N LEU A 57 4.19 0.53 2.53
CA LEU A 57 5.42 1.01 3.15
C LEU A 57 6.60 1.01 2.17
N ASN A 58 6.82 -0.07 1.43
CA ASN A 58 7.91 -0.15 0.46
C ASN A 58 7.73 0.87 -0.69
N TRP A 59 6.49 1.07 -1.13
CA TRP A 59 6.15 2.07 -2.14
C TRP A 59 6.42 3.49 -1.66
N VAL A 60 6.10 3.81 -0.40
CA VAL A 60 6.45 5.11 0.20
C VAL A 60 7.95 5.22 0.42
N LYS A 61 8.63 4.17 0.87
CA LYS A 61 10.09 4.12 1.06
C LYS A 61 10.87 4.41 -0.23
N HIS A 62 10.32 4.02 -1.37
CA HIS A 62 10.91 4.30 -2.67
C HIS A 62 10.99 5.81 -2.97
N ASP A 63 10.06 6.62 -2.47
CA ASP A 63 10.10 8.08 -2.60
C ASP A 63 9.43 8.75 -1.39
N ILE A 64 10.15 8.76 -0.26
CA ILE A 64 9.62 9.26 1.02
C ILE A 64 9.30 10.75 0.93
N ALA A 65 10.07 11.53 0.17
CA ALA A 65 9.91 12.98 0.11
C ALA A 65 8.54 13.36 -0.46
N GLU A 66 8.14 12.74 -1.57
CA GLU A 66 6.86 13.05 -2.21
C GLU A 66 5.72 12.14 -1.73
N ARG A 67 5.97 10.88 -1.39
CA ARG A 67 4.91 9.89 -1.07
C ARG A 67 4.57 9.80 0.41
N LYS A 68 5.41 10.31 1.32
CA LYS A 68 5.09 10.29 2.77
C LYS A 68 3.79 11.01 3.08
N LYS A 69 3.45 12.09 2.36
CA LYS A 69 2.17 12.81 2.53
C LYS A 69 0.94 11.97 2.15
N ASN A 70 1.13 10.92 1.35
CA ASN A 70 0.06 10.05 0.86
C ASN A 70 -0.08 8.76 1.68
N ILE A 71 0.85 8.47 2.61
CA ILE A 71 0.84 7.22 3.37
C ILE A 71 -0.44 7.08 4.20
N SER A 72 -0.84 8.15 4.89
CA SER A 72 -2.04 8.23 5.71
C SER A 72 -3.30 7.88 4.93
N GLU A 73 -3.44 8.46 3.74
CA GLU A 73 -4.57 8.20 2.85
C GLU A 73 -4.58 6.74 2.40
N LEU A 74 -3.43 6.19 1.98
CA LEU A 74 -3.34 4.77 1.60
C LEU A 74 -3.64 3.84 2.78
N MET A 75 -3.15 4.13 3.98
CA MET A 75 -3.40 3.32 5.17
C MET A 75 -4.88 3.29 5.55
N SER A 76 -5.65 4.34 5.24
CA SER A 76 -7.10 4.35 5.47
C SER A 76 -7.88 3.36 4.59
N HIS A 77 -7.31 2.97 3.45
CA HIS A 77 -7.89 1.97 2.54
C HIS A 77 -7.49 0.54 2.91
N VAL A 78 -6.38 0.36 3.65
CA VAL A 78 -5.96 -0.94 4.16
C VAL A 78 -6.85 -1.34 5.33
N ARG A 79 -7.24 -2.61 5.40
CA ARG A 79 -8.08 -3.11 6.51
C ARG A 79 -7.21 -3.39 7.72
N LEU A 80 -6.73 -2.32 8.37
CA LEU A 80 -5.88 -2.37 9.56
C LEU A 80 -6.41 -3.33 10.66
N PRO A 81 -7.74 -3.45 10.92
CA PRO A 81 -8.25 -4.41 11.91
C PRO A 81 -8.02 -5.89 11.57
N LEU A 82 -7.69 -6.21 10.31
CA LEU A 82 -7.33 -7.55 9.86
C LEU A 82 -5.82 -7.82 9.90
N VAL A 83 -5.01 -6.79 10.18
CA VAL A 83 -3.56 -6.88 10.33
C VAL A 83 -3.26 -7.22 11.80
N ASN A 84 -2.22 -8.01 12.05
CA ASN A 84 -1.83 -8.32 13.41
C ASN A 84 -1.42 -7.04 14.17
N ARG A 85 -2.02 -6.81 15.34
CA ARG A 85 -1.76 -5.65 16.20
C ARG A 85 -0.28 -5.54 16.59
N GLU A 86 0.38 -6.67 16.86
CA GLU A 86 1.82 -6.68 17.16
C GLU A 86 2.66 -6.15 16.00
N PHE A 87 2.27 -6.50 14.78
CA PHE A 87 2.92 -6.04 13.56
C PHE A 87 2.71 -4.53 13.36
N LEU A 88 1.47 -4.03 13.54
CA LEU A 88 1.17 -2.59 13.47
C LEU A 88 2.00 -1.79 14.48
N MET A 89 2.04 -2.23 15.74
CA MET A 89 2.82 -1.57 16.79
C MET A 89 4.32 -1.58 16.47
N SER A 90 4.84 -2.72 16.00
CA SER A 90 6.23 -2.82 15.57
C SER A 90 6.53 -1.85 14.43
N CYS A 91 5.64 -1.69 13.44
CA CYS A 91 5.80 -0.71 12.37
C CYS A 91 5.77 0.73 12.89
N VAL A 92 4.89 1.09 13.83
CA VAL A 92 4.87 2.43 14.44
C VAL A 92 6.19 2.75 15.15
N GLU A 93 6.84 1.75 15.75
CA GLU A 93 8.12 1.92 16.43
C GLU A 93 9.32 1.95 15.47
N THR A 94 9.30 1.09 14.45
CA THR A 94 10.43 0.88 13.52
C THR A 94 10.43 1.83 12.34
N GLU A 95 9.26 2.28 11.88
CA GLU A 95 9.11 3.12 10.69
C GLU A 95 8.99 4.61 11.07
N PRO A 96 10.05 5.41 10.89
CA PRO A 96 10.02 6.82 11.27
C PRO A 96 8.96 7.60 10.49
N MET A 97 8.66 7.24 9.24
CA MET A 97 7.62 7.92 8.46
C MET A 97 6.22 7.79 9.06
N VAL A 98 5.93 6.66 9.71
CA VAL A 98 4.68 6.42 10.44
C VAL A 98 4.72 7.14 11.78
N ARG A 99 5.84 7.07 12.49
CA ARG A 99 6.02 7.73 13.78
C ARG A 99 5.94 9.26 13.70
N GLU A 100 6.47 9.83 12.62
CA GLU A 100 6.49 11.27 12.35
C GLU A 100 5.17 11.80 11.80
N ASP A 101 4.27 10.92 11.33
CA ASP A 101 2.94 11.28 10.85
C ASP A 101 1.89 10.99 11.94
N PRO A 102 1.36 12.01 12.62
CA PRO A 102 0.40 11.81 13.70
C PRO A 102 -0.88 11.11 13.24
N HIS A 103 -1.32 11.37 12.01
CA HIS A 103 -2.57 10.83 11.47
C HIS A 103 -2.41 9.34 11.13
N CYS A 104 -1.30 8.98 10.47
CA CYS A 104 -0.97 7.58 10.22
C CYS A 104 -0.82 6.80 11.53
N LYS A 105 -0.16 7.40 12.53
CA LYS A 105 0.00 6.77 13.85
C LYS A 105 -1.33 6.55 14.55
N GLU A 106 -2.22 7.53 14.56
CA GLU A 106 -3.55 7.42 15.17
C GLU A 106 -4.37 6.31 14.50
N LEU A 107 -4.43 6.28 13.16
CA LEU A 107 -5.10 5.24 12.39
C LEU A 107 -4.64 3.82 12.77
N LEU A 108 -3.33 3.64 13.00
CA LEU A 108 -2.76 2.35 13.36
C LEU A 108 -3.01 1.95 14.82
N LEU A 109 -3.16 2.94 15.71
CA LEU A 109 -3.46 2.71 17.12
C LEU A 109 -4.95 2.45 17.38
N GLU A 110 -5.82 3.01 16.54
CA GLU A 110 -7.28 2.82 16.59
C GLU A 110 -7.77 1.53 15.92
N ALA A 111 -6.90 0.87 15.15
CA ALA A 111 -7.17 -0.39 14.46
C ALA A 111 -7.29 -1.62 15.37
#